data_AF-A0A7W8A897-F1
#
_entry.id   AF-A0A7W8A897-F1
#
_cell.length_a   1.000
_cell.length_b   1.000
_cell.length_c   1.000
_cell.angle_alpha   90.00
_cell.angle_beta   90.00
_cell.angle_gamma   90.00
#
_symmetry.space_group_name_H-M   'P 1'
#
loop_
_entity.id
_entity.type
_entity.pdbx_description
1 polymer ?
#
loop_
_entity_poly.entity_id
_entity_poly.type
_entity_poly.pdbx_seq_one_letter_code
_entity_poly.pdbx_strand_id
1 'polypeptide(L)'
;MTGILWLDLFVTVTIVGGALGLLARAVTGLARRLRRLSHFLDDWNGEEARPGVPFRPGFAERVALIEAELKPNHGSSLRDAINRVEQGVRRVEDGLASHLQQHREALLPVERLRGGAGAGETAEGTPPPE
;
A
#
# COMPACT_ATOMS: atom_id res chain seq x y z
N MET A 1 53.43 -10.16 43.69
CA MET A 1 54.34 -9.01 43.88
C MET A 1 55.74 -9.55 43.77
N THR A 2 56.45 -9.18 42.71
CA THR A 2 57.72 -9.82 42.30
C THR A 2 58.92 -9.37 43.13
N GLY A 3 58.72 -8.48 44.11
CA GLY A 3 59.78 -7.89 44.95
C GLY A 3 60.54 -6.75 44.26
N ILE A 4 60.25 -6.48 42.98
CA ILE A 4 60.88 -5.44 42.18
C ILE A 4 59.84 -4.33 41.94
N LEU A 5 59.89 -3.29 42.79
CA LEU A 5 58.88 -2.22 42.84
C LEU A 5 58.63 -1.55 41.48
N TRP A 6 59.66 -1.39 40.65
CA TRP A 6 59.53 -0.81 39.32
C TRP A 6 58.75 -1.71 38.35
N LEU A 7 58.97 -3.03 38.37
CA LEU A 7 58.25 -3.96 37.49
C LEU A 7 56.76 -4.01 37.84
N ASP A 8 56.43 -4.07 39.13
CA ASP A 8 55.04 -4.09 39.58
C ASP A 8 54.31 -2.77 39.21
N LEU A 9 55.01 -1.62 39.24
CA LEU A 9 54.48 -0.34 38.76
C LEU A 9 54.20 -0.34 37.26
N PHE A 10 55.15 -0.81 36.43
CA PHE A 10 54.98 -0.90 34.98
C PHE A 10 53.79 -1.81 34.62
N VAL A 11 53.69 -2.99 35.22
CA VAL A 11 52.59 -3.93 34.98
C VAL A 11 51.25 -3.29 35.36
N THR A 12 51.17 -2.63 36.51
CA THR A 12 49.94 -1.96 36.97
C THR A 12 49.52 -0.85 36.01
N VAL A 13 50.45 0.01 35.60
CA VAL A 13 50.18 1.10 34.66
C VAL A 13 49.73 0.55 33.30
N THR A 14 50.35 -0.53 32.80
CA THR A 14 49.96 -1.15 31.54
C THR A 14 48.57 -1.77 31.60
N ILE A 15 48.23 -2.48 32.67
CA ILE A 15 46.91 -3.11 32.83
C ILE A 15 45.83 -2.03 32.96
N VAL A 16 46.04 -1.05 33.84
CA VAL A 16 45.08 0.05 34.07
C VAL A 16 44.94 0.91 32.81
N GLY A 17 46.05 1.27 32.18
CA GLY A 17 46.06 2.03 30.93
C GLY A 17 45.39 1.27 29.78
N GLY A 18 45.64 -0.03 29.65
CA GLY A 18 44.99 -0.89 28.67
C GLY A 18 43.49 -0.99 28.90
N ALA A 19 43.05 -1.21 30.15
CA ALA A 19 41.64 -1.26 30.52
C ALA A 19 40.93 0.06 30.24
N LEU A 20 41.53 1.20 30.63
CA LEU A 20 40.99 2.53 30.36
C LEU A 20 40.93 2.83 28.86
N GLY A 21 41.95 2.43 28.08
CA GLY A 21 41.96 2.57 26.64
C GLY A 21 40.84 1.78 25.94
N LEU A 22 40.61 0.53 26.36
CA LEU A 22 39.51 -0.30 25.86
C LEU A 22 38.15 0.30 26.24
N LEU A 23 37.99 0.76 27.47
CA LEU A 23 36.78 1.46 27.93
C LEU A 23 36.51 2.72 27.10
N ALA A 24 37.50 3.58 26.91
CA ALA A 24 37.36 4.79 26.11
C ALA A 24 36.98 4.46 24.66
N ARG A 25 37.58 3.43 24.08
CA ARG A 25 37.23 2.96 22.72
C ARG A 25 35.80 2.41 22.65
N ALA A 26 35.36 1.65 23.65
CA ALA A 26 34.00 1.14 23.73
C ALA A 26 32.98 2.28 23.87
N VAL A 27 33.23 3.22 24.79
CA VAL A 27 32.35 4.38 25.03
C VAL A 27 32.27 5.26 23.79
N THR A 28 33.39 5.59 23.15
CA THR A 28 33.39 6.41 21.94
C THR A 28 32.71 5.70 20.76
N GLY A 29 32.91 4.38 20.61
CA GLY A 29 32.22 3.56 19.63
C GLY A 29 30.71 3.52 19.86
N LEU A 30 30.27 3.33 21.11
CA LEU A 30 28.86 3.31 21.49
C LEU A 30 28.21 4.68 21.28
N ALA A 31 28.86 5.76 21.72
CA ALA A 31 28.37 7.12 21.54
C ALA A 31 28.14 7.46 20.06
N ARG A 32 29.03 7.03 19.15
CA ARG A 32 28.84 7.22 17.70
C ARG A 32 27.62 6.48 17.17
N ARG A 33 27.34 5.27 17.68
CA ARG A 33 26.14 4.50 17.30
C ARG A 33 24.87 5.16 17.84
N LEU A 34 24.89 5.58 19.11
CA LEU A 34 23.74 6.23 19.75
C LEU A 34 23.37 7.56 19.07
N ARG A 35 24.34 8.34 18.59
CA ARG A 35 24.05 9.55 17.79
C ARG A 35 23.22 9.25 16.54
N ARG A 36 23.46 8.12 15.87
CA ARG A 36 22.64 7.71 14.71
C ARG A 36 21.22 7.34 15.12
N LEU A 37 21.06 6.67 16.27
CA LEU A 37 19.74 6.37 16.82
C LEU A 37 19.00 7.65 17.23
N SER A 38 19.69 8.66 17.75
CA SER A 38 19.08 9.97 18.05
C SER A 38 18.46 10.58 16.81
N HIS A 39 19.22 10.69 15.71
CA HIS A 39 18.68 11.25 14.47
C HIS A 39 17.50 10.45 13.93
N PHE A 40 17.51 9.12 14.08
CA PHE A 40 16.37 8.29 13.72
C PHE A 40 15.14 8.57 14.60
N LEU A 41 15.34 8.73 15.92
CA LEU A 41 14.27 9.06 16.86
C LEU A 41 13.72 10.48 16.61
N ASP A 42 14.59 11.43 16.26
CA ASP A 42 14.21 12.79 15.89
C ASP A 42 13.33 12.78 14.63
N ASP A 43 13.72 12.05 13.59
CA ASP A 43 12.91 11.88 12.37
C ASP A 43 11.61 11.09 12.63
N TRP A 44 11.63 10.13 13.56
CA TRP A 44 10.47 9.32 13.93
C TRP A 44 9.41 10.14 14.69
N ASN A 45 9.84 10.92 15.68
CA ASN A 45 8.96 11.78 16.47
C ASN A 45 8.55 13.04 15.69
N GLY A 46 9.35 13.47 14.73
CA GLY A 46 9.18 14.73 14.03
C GLY A 46 9.88 15.88 14.75
N GLU A 47 9.97 17.02 14.07
CA GLU A 47 10.61 18.22 14.61
C GLU A 47 9.56 19.29 14.90
N GLU A 48 9.53 19.78 16.14
CA GLU A 48 8.66 20.88 16.55
C GLU A 48 8.97 22.17 15.74
N ALA A 49 7.95 23.01 15.57
CA ALA A 49 8.11 24.30 14.91
C ALA A 49 9.09 25.18 15.70
N ARG A 50 10.13 25.68 15.02
CA ARG A 50 11.15 26.57 15.60
C ARG A 50 11.07 27.92 14.88
N PRO A 51 11.46 29.05 15.51
CA PRO A 51 11.43 30.35 14.83
C PRO A 51 12.19 30.30 13.49
N GLY A 52 11.47 30.49 12.38
CA GLY A 52 12.02 30.44 11.01
C GLY A 52 12.13 29.05 10.37
N VAL A 53 11.75 27.97 11.06
CA VAL A 53 11.75 26.59 10.52
C VAL A 53 10.34 25.99 10.61
N PRO A 54 9.73 25.60 9.49
CA PRO A 54 8.40 25.01 9.49
C PRO A 54 8.41 23.65 10.21
N PHE A 55 7.28 23.32 10.83
CA PHE A 55 7.05 22.03 11.46
C PHE A 55 7.30 20.88 10.47
N ARG A 56 8.01 19.84 10.90
CA ARG A 56 8.21 18.62 10.11
C ARG A 56 7.47 17.46 10.79
N PRO A 57 6.39 16.94 10.17
CA PRO A 57 5.58 15.90 10.79
C PRO A 57 6.38 14.61 10.97
N GLY A 58 6.22 14.01 12.15
CA GLY A 58 6.83 12.73 12.49
C GLY A 58 6.22 11.56 11.72
N PHE A 59 6.81 10.38 11.87
CA PHE A 59 6.36 9.17 11.19
C PHE A 59 4.91 8.82 11.55
N ALA A 60 4.54 8.87 12.84
CA ALA A 60 3.19 8.53 13.29
C ALA A 60 2.11 9.44 12.68
N GLU A 61 2.39 10.74 12.58
CA GLU A 61 1.46 11.71 11.98
C GLU A 61 1.32 11.51 10.48
N ARG A 62 2.43 11.22 9.78
CA ARG A 62 2.42 10.88 8.35
C ARG A 62 1.62 9.60 8.09
N VAL A 63 1.76 8.59 8.92
CA VAL A 63 0.98 7.35 8.83
C VAL A 63 -0.50 7.63 9.09
N ALA A 64 -0.84 8.45 10.09
CA ALA A 64 -2.22 8.81 10.37
C ALA A 64 -2.90 9.53 9.18
N LEU A 65 -2.18 10.42 8.48
CA LEU A 65 -2.66 11.07 7.26
C LEU A 65 -2.95 10.06 6.15
N ILE A 66 -2.03 9.11 5.93
CA ILE A 66 -2.23 8.05 4.94
C ILE A 66 -3.43 7.17 5.33
N GLU A 67 -3.55 6.81 6.60
CA GLU A 67 -4.69 6.01 7.07
C GLU A 67 -6.03 6.72 6.88
N ALA A 68 -6.07 8.05 7.04
CA ALA A 68 -7.28 8.83 6.80
C ALA A 68 -7.74 8.75 5.34
N GLU A 69 -6.80 8.71 4.39
CA GLU A 69 -7.10 8.56 2.95
C GLU A 69 -7.56 7.14 2.57
N LEU A 70 -7.12 6.14 3.33
CA LEU A 70 -7.45 4.73 3.10
C LEU A 70 -8.72 4.27 3.83
N LYS A 71 -9.28 5.11 4.70
CA LYS A 71 -10.55 4.86 5.40
C LYS A 71 -11.68 5.66 4.73
N PRO A 72 -12.95 5.22 4.87
CA PRO A 72 -14.08 6.04 4.42
C PRO A 72 -14.09 7.34 5.23
N ASN A 73 -14.18 8.47 4.53
CA ASN A 73 -14.17 9.80 5.14
C ASN A 73 -15.22 10.69 4.47
N HIS A 74 -16.49 10.24 4.51
CA HIS A 74 -17.65 11.00 4.04
C HIS A 74 -17.55 11.56 2.60
N GLY A 75 -16.75 10.93 1.74
CA GLY A 75 -16.59 11.32 0.34
C GLY A 75 -15.29 12.06 0.02
N SER A 76 -14.51 12.51 1.01
CA SER A 76 -13.30 13.29 0.77
C SER A 76 -12.03 12.45 0.66
N SER A 77 -12.05 11.16 1.03
CA SER A 77 -10.86 10.31 0.94
C SER A 77 -10.67 9.71 -0.45
N LEU A 78 -9.42 9.32 -0.74
CA LEU A 78 -9.08 8.54 -1.92
C LEU A 78 -9.91 7.26 -2.03
N ARG A 79 -10.13 6.55 -0.92
CA ARG A 79 -10.98 5.36 -0.91
C ARG A 79 -12.40 5.66 -1.36
N ASP A 80 -12.98 6.76 -0.89
CA ASP A 80 -14.33 7.15 -1.30
C ASP A 80 -14.40 7.55 -2.77
N ALA A 81 -13.35 8.19 -3.29
CA ALA A 81 -13.23 8.47 -4.71
C ALA A 81 -13.20 7.18 -5.55
N ILE A 82 -12.43 6.17 -5.13
CA ILE A 82 -12.39 4.84 -5.78
C ILE A 82 -13.77 4.19 -5.74
N ASN A 83 -14.43 4.16 -4.58
CA ASN A 83 -15.77 3.60 -4.44
C ASN A 83 -16.79 4.26 -5.40
N ARG A 84 -16.72 5.60 -5.59
CA ARG A 84 -17.58 6.30 -6.55
C ARG A 84 -17.29 5.89 -7.99
N VAL A 85 -16.02 5.71 -8.34
CA VAL A 85 -15.62 5.25 -9.68
C VAL A 85 -16.14 3.84 -9.91
N GLU A 86 -15.94 2.91 -8.97
CA GLU A 86 -16.44 1.54 -9.07
C GLU A 86 -17.97 1.50 -9.23
N GLN A 87 -18.70 2.31 -8.46
CA GLN A 87 -20.15 2.43 -8.60
C GLN A 87 -20.58 3.06 -9.93
N GLY A 88 -19.77 3.98 -10.48
CA GLY A 88 -19.98 4.54 -11.80
C GLY A 88 -19.83 3.50 -12.90
N VAL A 89 -18.76 2.70 -12.85
CA VAL A 89 -18.49 1.61 -13.80
C VAL A 89 -19.63 0.60 -13.79
N ARG A 90 -20.04 0.10 -12.62
CA ARG A 90 -21.16 -0.85 -12.51
C ARG A 90 -22.45 -0.32 -13.13
N ARG A 91 -22.78 0.95 -12.89
CA ARG A 91 -23.97 1.58 -13.49
C ARG A 91 -23.91 1.62 -15.02
N VAL A 92 -22.73 1.85 -15.59
CA VAL A 92 -22.53 1.84 -17.04
C VAL A 92 -22.69 0.41 -17.59
N GLU A 93 -22.09 -0.58 -16.92
CA GLU A 93 -22.21 -1.99 -17.28
C GLU A 93 -23.68 -2.46 -17.25
N ASP A 94 -24.40 -2.16 -16.16
CA ASP A 94 -25.82 -2.51 -15.98
C ASP A 94 -26.71 -1.83 -17.04
N GLY A 95 -26.44 -0.56 -17.34
CA GLY A 95 -27.15 0.20 -18.37
C GLY A 95 -26.94 -0.39 -19.76
N LEU A 96 -25.70 -0.77 -20.09
CA LEU A 96 -25.38 -1.39 -21.37
C LEU A 96 -26.05 -2.76 -21.51
N ALA A 97 -26.00 -3.59 -20.46
CA ALA A 97 -26.65 -4.91 -20.45
C ALA A 97 -28.16 -4.77 -20.69
N SER A 98 -28.80 -3.84 -19.99
CA SER A 98 -30.23 -3.55 -20.13
C SER A 98 -30.58 -3.08 -21.54
N HIS A 99 -29.77 -2.20 -22.13
CA HIS A 99 -29.99 -1.67 -23.47
C HIS A 99 -29.88 -2.77 -24.54
N LEU A 100 -28.86 -3.63 -24.44
CA LEU A 100 -28.68 -4.76 -25.35
C LEU A 100 -29.85 -5.75 -25.26
N GLN A 101 -30.37 -6.00 -24.06
CA GLN A 101 -31.52 -6.87 -23.86
C GLN A 101 -32.80 -6.28 -24.47
N GLN A 102 -33.04 -4.98 -24.28
CA GLN A 102 -34.17 -4.27 -24.91
C GLN A 102 -34.10 -4.33 -26.44
N HIS A 103 -32.92 -4.11 -27.02
CA HIS A 103 -32.74 -4.18 -28.47
C HIS A 103 -32.94 -5.61 -29.01
N ARG A 104 -32.48 -6.62 -28.27
CA ARG A 104 -32.72 -8.02 -28.61
C ARG A 104 -34.20 -8.35 -28.62
N GLU A 105 -34.94 -7.96 -27.58
CA GLU A 105 -36.38 -8.20 -27.48
C GLU A 105 -37.16 -7.50 -28.60
N ALA A 106 -36.75 -6.30 -29.01
CA ALA A 106 -37.36 -5.56 -30.12
C ALA A 106 -37.15 -6.24 -31.50
N LEU A 107 -36.08 -7.01 -31.67
CA LEU A 107 -35.78 -7.72 -32.93
C LEU A 107 -36.45 -9.09 -33.03
N LEU A 108 -36.79 -9.73 -31.91
CA LEU A 108 -37.42 -11.06 -31.89
C LEU A 108 -38.73 -11.17 -32.71
N PRO A 109 -39.63 -10.17 -32.76
CA PRO A 109 -40.81 -10.21 -33.62
C PRO A 109 -40.46 -10.15 -35.11
N VAL A 110 -39.46 -9.36 -35.49
CA VAL A 110 -39.05 -9.17 -36.90
C VAL A 110 -38.38 -10.44 -37.43
N GLU A 111 -37.52 -11.08 -36.64
CA GLU A 111 -36.91 -12.36 -37.00
C GLU A 111 -37.93 -13.50 -37.06
N ARG A 112 -38.96 -13.49 -36.20
CA ARG A 112 -40.06 -14.47 -36.28
C ARG A 112 -40.87 -14.33 -37.57
N LEU A 113 -41.13 -13.11 -38.04
CA LEU A 113 -41.80 -12.87 -39.31
C LEU A 113 -40.92 -13.27 -40.51
N ARG A 114 -39.60 -13.09 -40.41
CA ARG A 114 -38.63 -13.47 -41.45
C ARG A 114 -38.33 -14.98 -41.49
N GLY A 115 -38.27 -15.64 -40.34
CA GLY A 115 -38.04 -17.08 -40.20
C GLY A 115 -39.30 -17.93 -40.44
N GLY A 116 -40.48 -17.42 -40.08
CA GLY A 116 -41.77 -18.06 -40.37
C GLY A 116 -42.12 -18.08 -41.85
N ALA A 117 -41.67 -17.08 -42.62
CA ALA A 117 -41.85 -17.04 -44.08
C ALA A 117 -40.98 -18.06 -44.84
N GLY A 118 -39.94 -18.63 -44.23
CA GLY A 118 -39.07 -19.64 -44.85
C GLY A 118 -39.32 -21.09 -44.43
N ALA A 119 -40.14 -21.33 -43.40
CA ALA A 119 -40.35 -22.66 -42.82
C ALA A 119 -41.66 -23.35 -43.28
N GLY A 120 -42.44 -22.71 -44.16
CA GLY A 120 -43.75 -23.21 -44.63
C GLY A 120 -43.76 -23.93 -45.98
N GLU A 121 -42.65 -24.00 -46.72
CA GLU A 121 -42.64 -24.44 -48.13
C GLU A 121 -41.97 -25.81 -48.39
N THR A 122 -42.02 -26.76 -47.45
CA THR A 122 -41.50 -28.13 -47.71
C THR A 122 -42.34 -29.27 -47.12
N ALA A 123 -43.65 -29.09 -46.93
CA ALA A 123 -44.52 -30.15 -46.42
C ALA A 123 -45.81 -30.34 -47.25
N GLU A 124 -45.65 -30.59 -48.55
CA GLU A 124 -46.68 -31.12 -49.45
C GLU A 124 -45.91 -32.09 -50.37
N GLY A 125 -45.96 -33.42 -50.19
CA GLY A 125 -47.12 -34.28 -50.40
C GLY A 125 -46.83 -35.21 -51.59
N THR A 126 -45.90 -36.16 -51.45
CA THR A 126 -45.69 -37.22 -52.45
C THR A 126 -46.46 -38.47 -52.03
N PRO A 127 -47.46 -38.95 -52.79
CA PRO A 127 -48.19 -40.17 -52.44
C PRO A 127 -47.36 -41.42 -52.72
N PRO A 128 -47.61 -42.53 -52.00
CA PRO A 128 -46.88 -43.79 -52.19
C PRO A 128 -47.31 -44.49 -53.49
N PRO A 129 -46.39 -45.15 -54.21
CA PRO A 129 -46.75 -46.00 -55.35
C PRO A 129 -47.34 -47.34 -54.89
N GLU A 130 -48.34 -47.82 -55.63
CA GLU A 130 -48.95 -49.17 -55.52
C GLU A 130 -47.98 -50.29 -55.93
#